data_AF-A0A497FCY0-F1
#
_entry.id   AF-A0A497FCY0-F1
#
_cell.length_a   1.000
_cell.length_b   1.000
_cell.length_c   1.000
_cell.angle_alpha   90.00
_cell.angle_beta   90.00
_cell.angle_gamma   90.00
#
_symmetry.space_group_name_H-M   'P 1'
#
loop_
_entity.id
_entity.type
_entity.pdbx_description
1 polymer ?
#
loop_
_entity_poly.entity_id
_entity_poly.type
_entity_poly.pdbx_seq_one_letter_code
_entity_poly.pdbx_strand_id
1 'polypeptide(L)'
;MLGFVAYIISKFLIEMERKIQEREGSEREVTEILYGELQRIVFEELPREQRLALFDSEEEFKAALKALSECGIIEYDEKRNVVKIRDRRALERIAKLISGSPFRHEVKLYDEYVRRIDRAVEATVK
;
A
#
# COMPACT_ATOMS: atom_id res chain seq x y z
N MET A 1 3.54 -5.99 15.35
CA MET A 1 3.83 -4.78 14.54
C MET A 1 3.97 -5.12 13.04
N LEU A 2 4.86 -6.05 12.65
CA LEU A 2 5.07 -6.46 11.23
C LEU A 2 3.80 -6.82 10.44
N GLY A 3 2.84 -7.55 11.03
CA GLY A 3 1.60 -7.93 10.33
C GLY A 3 0.69 -6.75 9.96
N PHE A 4 0.70 -5.68 10.76
CA PHE A 4 -0.09 -4.47 10.51
C PHE A 4 0.52 -3.63 9.39
N VAL A 5 1.84 -3.52 9.37
CA VAL A 5 2.59 -2.84 8.30
C VAL A 5 2.39 -3.56 6.96
N ALA A 6 2.54 -4.88 6.94
CA ALA A 6 2.30 -5.69 5.74
C ALA A 6 0.87 -5.54 5.21
N TYR A 7 -0.12 -5.46 6.11
CA TYR A 7 -1.51 -5.17 5.75
C TYR A 7 -1.68 -3.82 5.07
N ILE A 8 -1.18 -2.77 5.71
CA ILE A 8 -1.34 -1.39 5.23
C ILE A 8 -0.73 -1.24 3.85
N ILE A 9 0.49 -1.72 3.65
CA ILE A 9 1.16 -1.67 2.34
C ILE A 9 0.39 -2.50 1.33
N SER A 10 -0.10 -3.69 1.71
CA SER A 10 -0.86 -4.53 0.78
C SER A 10 -2.13 -3.85 0.30
N LYS A 11 -2.86 -3.20 1.21
CA LYS A 11 -4.05 -2.42 0.87
C LYS A 11 -3.72 -1.21 0.01
N PHE A 12 -2.67 -0.48 0.38
CA PHE A 12 -2.24 0.69 -0.34
C PHE A 12 -1.85 0.37 -1.79
N LEU A 13 -1.11 -0.72 -2.01
CA LEU A 13 -0.75 -1.19 -3.35
C LEU A 13 -1.97 -1.62 -4.18
N ILE A 14 -2.92 -2.35 -3.58
CA ILE A 14 -4.17 -2.74 -4.24
C ILE A 14 -4.97 -1.50 -4.69
N GLU A 15 -5.07 -0.49 -3.81
CA GLU A 15 -5.86 0.70 -4.09
C GLU A 15 -5.22 1.59 -5.15
N MET A 16 -3.90 1.73 -5.13
CA MET A 16 -3.12 2.39 -6.18
C MET A 16 -3.29 1.70 -7.53
N GLU A 17 -3.14 0.38 -7.60
CA GLU A 17 -3.36 -0.40 -8.82
C GLU A 17 -4.76 -0.17 -9.38
N ARG A 18 -5.80 -0.28 -8.54
CA ARG A 18 -7.20 -0.06 -8.91
C ARG A 18 -7.41 1.32 -9.55
N LYS A 19 -6.78 2.35 -8.98
CA LYS A 19 -6.93 3.74 -9.44
C LYS A 19 -6.20 4.03 -10.75
N ILE A 20 -5.01 3.46 -10.93
CA ILE A 20 -4.31 3.58 -12.21
C ILE A 20 -5.09 2.86 -13.32
N GLN A 21 -5.66 1.68 -13.03
CA GLN A 21 -6.56 0.98 -13.96
C GLN A 21 -7.77 1.83 -14.36
N GLU A 22 -8.43 2.47 -13.40
CA GLU A 22 -9.55 3.40 -13.64
C GLU A 22 -9.14 4.56 -14.56
N ARG A 23 -7.97 5.16 -14.32
CA ARG A 23 -7.45 6.30 -15.08
C ARG A 23 -7.06 5.94 -16.51
N GLU A 24 -6.42 4.79 -16.69
CA GLU A 24 -5.94 4.33 -18.01
C GLU A 24 -7.06 3.71 -18.86
N GLY A 25 -8.27 3.53 -18.31
CA GLY A 25 -9.38 2.88 -19.02
C GLY A 25 -9.03 1.46 -19.46
N SER A 26 -8.12 0.80 -18.76
CA SER A 26 -7.48 -0.44 -19.17
C SER A 26 -7.90 -1.59 -18.27
N GLU A 27 -8.39 -2.68 -18.88
CA GLU A 27 -8.60 -3.96 -18.19
C GLU A 27 -7.28 -4.71 -17.92
N ARG A 28 -6.14 -4.19 -18.39
CA ARG A 28 -4.83 -4.81 -18.11
C ARG A 28 -4.45 -4.57 -16.66
N GLU A 29 -3.91 -5.59 -16.00
CA GLU A 29 -3.25 -5.47 -14.69
C GLU A 29 -2.17 -4.39 -14.79
N VAL A 30 -2.40 -3.23 -14.18
CA VAL A 30 -1.38 -2.18 -14.08
C VAL A 30 -0.37 -2.67 -13.07
N THR A 31 0.76 -3.13 -13.60
CA THR A 31 1.73 -3.91 -12.83
C THR A 31 2.88 -3.06 -12.33
N GLU A 32 2.92 -1.74 -12.54
CA GLU A 32 4.04 -0.86 -12.19
C GLU A 32 3.53 0.41 -11.51
N ILE A 33 3.97 0.66 -10.28
CA ILE A 33 3.67 1.86 -9.50
C ILE A 33 4.99 2.59 -9.21
N LEU A 34 5.04 3.91 -9.42
CA LEU A 34 6.24 4.67 -9.10
C LEU A 34 6.44 4.74 -7.59
N TYR A 35 7.63 4.41 -7.11
CA TYR A 35 7.97 4.51 -5.69
C TYR A 35 7.82 5.96 -5.18
N GLY A 36 8.13 6.96 -6.01
CA GLY A 36 7.90 8.37 -5.65
C GLY A 36 6.43 8.70 -5.36
N GLU A 37 5.48 8.07 -6.07
CA GLU A 37 4.04 8.22 -5.79
C GLU A 37 3.67 7.54 -4.47
N LEU A 38 4.21 6.34 -4.23
CA LEU A 38 4.02 5.63 -2.97
C LEU A 38 4.55 6.45 -1.79
N GLN A 39 5.77 6.97 -1.90
CA GLN A 39 6.43 7.79 -0.88
C GLN A 39 5.63 9.06 -0.59
N ARG A 40 5.20 9.79 -1.63
CA ARG A 40 4.41 11.00 -1.46
C ARG A 40 3.13 10.74 -0.69
N ILE A 41 2.38 9.69 -1.02
CA ILE A 41 1.13 9.40 -0.32
C ILE A 41 1.41 9.01 1.14
N VAL A 42 2.42 8.16 1.37
CA VAL A 42 2.75 7.65 2.70
C VAL A 42 3.26 8.74 3.65
N PHE A 43 4.13 9.63 3.17
CA PHE A 43 4.83 10.60 4.02
C PHE A 43 4.29 12.03 3.92
N GLU A 44 3.51 12.36 2.90
CA GLU A 44 2.94 13.70 2.74
C GLU A 44 1.42 13.69 2.86
N GLU A 45 0.71 12.97 1.99
CA GLU A 45 -0.76 13.07 1.89
C GLU A 45 -1.46 12.45 3.11
N LEU A 46 -1.04 11.25 3.53
CA LEU A 46 -1.61 10.58 4.69
C LEU A 46 -1.41 11.35 6.00
N PRO A 47 -0.20 11.86 6.32
CA PRO A 47 -0.01 12.71 7.49
C PRO A 47 -0.76 14.04 7.38
N ARG A 48 -0.73 14.70 6.22
CA ARG A 48 -1.27 16.05 6.05
C ARG A 48 -2.79 16.08 5.98
N GLU A 49 -3.38 15.26 5.12
CA GLU A 49 -4.82 15.29 4.85
C GLU A 49 -5.60 14.39 5.81
N GLN A 50 -4.99 13.27 6.20
CA GLN A 50 -5.66 12.23 6.96
C GLN A 50 -5.12 12.07 8.38
N ARG A 51 -4.14 12.89 8.79
CA ARG A 51 -3.49 12.85 10.13
C ARG A 51 -3.02 11.44 10.49
N LEU A 52 -2.38 10.78 9.53
CA LEU A 52 -2.02 9.37 9.58
C LEU A 52 -0.53 9.19 9.25
N ALA A 53 0.29 8.92 10.27
CA ALA A 53 1.67 8.49 10.07
C ALA A 53 1.72 6.96 10.13
N LEU A 54 2.17 6.33 9.04
CA LEU A 54 2.23 4.87 8.92
C LEU A 54 3.64 4.30 9.17
N PHE A 55 4.65 5.10 8.86
CA PHE A 55 6.06 4.77 8.98
C PHE A 55 6.76 5.95 9.63
N ASP A 56 7.75 5.66 10.45
CA ASP A 56 8.55 6.69 11.12
C ASP A 56 9.65 7.22 10.19
N SER A 57 10.07 6.42 9.20
CA SER A 57 11.10 6.83 8.24
C SER A 57 10.98 6.14 6.87
N GLU A 58 11.65 6.72 5.87
CA GLU A 58 11.71 6.16 4.51
C GLU A 58 12.41 4.78 4.49
N GLU A 59 13.41 4.58 5.35
CA GLU A 59 14.11 3.31 5.52
C GLU A 59 13.18 2.21 6.00
N GLU A 60 12.28 2.51 6.94
CA GLU A 60 11.27 1.55 7.42
C GLU A 60 10.31 1.16 6.29
N PHE A 61 9.86 2.15 5.51
CA PHE A 61 9.00 1.91 4.36
C PHE A 61 9.68 1.06 3.28
N LYS A 62 10.93 1.36 2.95
CA LYS A 62 11.76 0.55 2.03
C LYS A 62 11.97 -0.87 2.54
N ALA A 63 12.26 -1.04 3.82
CA ALA A 63 12.43 -2.36 4.42
C ALA A 63 11.15 -3.20 4.29
N ALA A 64 9.99 -2.58 4.44
CA ALA A 64 8.71 -3.26 4.30
C ALA A 64 8.40 -3.63 2.82
N LEU A 65 8.73 -2.76 1.85
CA LEU A 65 8.66 -3.11 0.43
C LEU A 65 9.63 -4.26 0.10
N LYS A 66 10.85 -4.23 0.62
CA LYS A 66 11.83 -5.30 0.44
C LYS A 66 11.34 -6.62 1.00
N ALA A 67 10.73 -6.63 2.19
CA ALA A 67 10.15 -7.83 2.78
C ALA A 67 9.03 -8.44 1.91
N LEU A 68 8.15 -7.60 1.35
CA LEU A 68 7.14 -8.06 0.38
C LEU A 68 7.77 -8.57 -0.92
N SER A 69 8.89 -7.97 -1.34
CA SER A 69 9.62 -8.42 -2.52
C SER A 69 10.30 -9.77 -2.31
N GLU A 70 10.89 -10.00 -1.14
CA GLU A 70 11.47 -11.30 -0.74
C GLU A 70 10.42 -12.40 -0.66
N CYS A 71 9.17 -12.05 -0.35
CA CYS A 71 8.02 -12.95 -0.39
C CYS A 71 7.49 -13.21 -1.82
N GLY A 72 8.08 -12.59 -2.85
CA GLY A 72 7.66 -12.72 -4.25
C GLY A 72 6.32 -12.05 -4.56
N ILE A 73 5.81 -11.22 -3.64
CA ILE A 73 4.51 -10.57 -3.76
C ILE A 73 4.61 -9.34 -4.65
N ILE A 74 5.73 -8.64 -4.53
CA ILE A 74 6.10 -7.51 -5.39
C ILE A 74 7.51 -7.68 -5.95
N GLU A 75 7.85 -6.89 -6.94
CA GLU A 75 9.22 -6.66 -7.37
C GLU A 75 9.53 -5.18 -7.22
N TYR A 76 10.51 -4.85 -6.39
CA TYR A 76 10.95 -3.48 -6.22
C TYR A 76 12.25 -3.25 -7.00
N ASP A 77 12.15 -2.52 -8.12
CA ASP A 77 13.30 -2.09 -8.92
C ASP A 77 13.79 -0.73 -8.38
N GLU A 78 14.76 -0.78 -7.48
CA GLU A 78 15.39 0.42 -6.89
C GLU A 78 16.04 1.33 -7.94
N LYS A 79 16.55 0.77 -9.06
CA LYS A 79 17.23 1.56 -10.09
C LYS A 79 16.24 2.39 -10.89
N ARG A 80 15.07 1.81 -11.19
CA ARG A 80 13.98 2.48 -11.91
C ARG A 80 13.02 3.19 -10.97
N ASN A 81 13.13 2.96 -9.67
CA ASN A 81 12.25 3.48 -8.63
C ASN A 81 10.78 3.06 -8.86
N VAL A 82 10.58 1.77 -9.19
CA VAL A 82 9.27 1.19 -9.54
C VAL A 82 8.99 -0.01 -8.64
N VAL A 83 7.76 -0.09 -8.14
CA VAL A 83 7.21 -1.26 -7.45
C VAL A 83 6.24 -1.97 -8.39
N LYS A 84 6.46 -3.27 -8.63
CA LYS A 84 5.60 -4.10 -9.46
C LYS A 84 4.83 -5.11 -8.65
N ILE A 85 3.53 -5.24 -8.88
CA ILE A 85 2.71 -6.25 -8.19
C ILE A 85 2.87 -7.59 -8.92
N ARG A 86 3.42 -8.60 -8.25
CA ARG A 86 3.66 -9.94 -8.81
C ARG A 86 2.59 -10.95 -8.43
N ASP A 87 2.07 -10.85 -7.19
CA ASP A 87 0.95 -11.67 -6.72
C ASP A 87 -0.11 -10.79 -6.02
N ARG A 88 -1.01 -10.24 -6.83
CA ARG A 88 -2.17 -9.48 -6.34
C ARG A 88 -3.03 -10.30 -5.37
N ARG A 89 -3.18 -11.61 -5.61
CA ARG A 89 -3.94 -12.49 -4.72
C ARG A 89 -3.26 -12.63 -3.36
N ALA A 90 -1.93 -12.61 -3.28
CA ALA A 90 -1.21 -12.59 -2.01
C ALA A 90 -1.48 -11.30 -1.24
N LEU A 91 -1.43 -10.13 -1.91
CA LEU A 91 -1.79 -8.85 -1.28
C LEU A 91 -3.22 -8.90 -0.73
N GLU A 92 -4.18 -9.44 -1.49
CA GLU A 92 -5.56 -9.61 -1.04
C GLU A 92 -5.69 -10.61 0.12
N ARG A 93 -4.93 -11.70 0.10
CA ARG A 93 -4.90 -12.68 1.20
C ARG A 93 -4.35 -12.04 2.47
N ILE A 94 -3.26 -11.29 2.40
CA ILE A 94 -2.70 -10.54 3.53
C ILE A 94 -3.73 -9.52 4.03
N ALA A 95 -4.38 -8.82 3.10
CA ALA A 95 -5.44 -7.86 3.41
C ALA A 95 -6.59 -8.52 4.20
N LYS A 96 -7.04 -9.70 3.76
CA LYS A 96 -8.12 -10.47 4.37
C LYS A 96 -7.74 -11.13 5.69
N LEU A 97 -6.53 -11.68 5.79
CA LEU A 97 -6.04 -12.37 6.98
C LEU A 97 -5.95 -11.42 8.17
N ILE A 98 -5.46 -10.20 7.93
CA ILE A 98 -5.33 -9.20 8.99
C ILE A 98 -6.70 -8.57 9.31
N SER A 99 -7.62 -8.44 8.33
CA SER A 99 -8.96 -7.88 8.58
C SER A 99 -9.90 -8.85 9.29
N GLY A 100 -9.71 -10.16 9.11
CA GLY A 100 -10.41 -11.22 9.82
C GLY A 100 -9.76 -11.62 11.15
N SER A 101 -8.63 -11.02 11.51
CA SER A 101 -7.85 -11.39 12.70
C SER A 101 -8.57 -10.99 14.00
N PRO A 102 -8.56 -11.85 15.05
CA PRO A 102 -9.10 -11.50 16.36
C PRO A 102 -8.40 -10.30 17.01
N PHE A 103 -7.18 -9.97 16.56
CA PHE A 103 -6.45 -8.77 16.99
C PHE A 103 -6.95 -7.47 16.33
N ARG A 104 -7.96 -7.53 15.45
CA ARG A 104 -8.58 -6.34 14.84
C ARG A 104 -9.07 -5.33 15.88
N HIS A 105 -9.48 -5.81 17.05
CA HIS A 105 -9.95 -4.95 18.15
C HIS A 105 -8.83 -4.22 18.90
N GLU A 106 -7.59 -4.70 18.83
CA GLU A 106 -6.41 -3.96 19.31
C GLU A 106 -6.00 -2.90 18.30
N VAL A 107 -6.35 -3.11 17.02
CA VAL A 107 -6.21 -2.15 15.93
C VAL A 107 -7.52 -1.38 15.74
N LYS A 108 -8.06 -0.76 16.80
CA LYS A 108 -9.39 -0.07 16.81
C LYS A 108 -9.61 0.95 15.69
N LEU A 109 -8.55 1.41 15.05
CA LEU A 109 -8.58 2.41 14.01
C LEU A 109 -8.47 1.80 12.60
N TYR A 110 -8.46 0.47 12.44
CA TYR A 110 -8.18 -0.22 11.18
C TYR A 110 -9.02 0.23 9.99
N ASP A 111 -10.36 0.20 10.14
CA ASP A 111 -11.26 0.61 9.07
C ASP A 111 -11.11 2.11 8.76
N GLU A 112 -10.73 2.90 9.77
CA GLU A 112 -10.45 4.31 9.63
C GLU A 112 -9.12 4.56 8.90
N TYR A 113 -8.07 3.78 9.17
CA TYR A 113 -6.81 3.81 8.42
C TYR A 113 -7.06 3.49 6.95
N VAL A 114 -7.84 2.44 6.66
CA VAL A 114 -8.17 2.04 5.28
C VAL A 114 -8.92 3.16 4.56
N ARG A 115 -9.98 3.71 5.17
CA ARG A 115 -10.73 4.82 4.57
C ARG A 115 -9.86 6.05 4.27
N ARG A 116 -8.87 6.32 5.12
CA ARG A 116 -7.93 7.42 4.95
C ARG A 116 -6.95 7.15 3.80
N ILE A 117 -6.46 5.92 3.68
CA ILE A 117 -5.63 5.48 2.54
C ILE A 117 -6.41 5.61 1.24
N ASP A 118 -7.63 5.10 1.19
CA ASP A 118 -8.48 5.17 -0.01
C ASP A 118 -8.65 6.63 -0.47
N ARG A 119 -8.94 7.55 0.46
CA ARG A 119 -9.06 8.99 0.18
C ARG A 119 -7.76 9.62 -0.32
N ALA A 120 -6.62 9.28 0.28
CA ALA A 120 -5.32 9.85 -0.10
C ALA A 120 -4.89 9.38 -1.50
N VAL A 121 -5.16 8.11 -1.83
CA VAL A 121 -4.96 7.58 -3.18
C VAL A 121 -5.88 8.31 -4.18
N GLU A 122 -7.17 8.47 -3.86
CA GLU A 122 -8.13 9.20 -4.69
C GLU A 122 -7.71 10.64 -5.00
N ALA A 123 -7.10 11.34 -4.04
CA ALA A 123 -6.62 12.70 -4.22
C ALA A 123 -5.40 12.77 -5.15
N THR A 124 -4.58 11.72 -5.18
CA THR A 124 -3.27 11.71 -5.84
C THR A 124 -3.33 11.22 -7.28
N VAL A 125 -4.13 10.18 -7.57
CA VAL A 125 -4.19 9.54 -8.91
C VAL A 125 -5.24 10.22 -9.80
N LYS A 126 -5.14 11.55 -9.97
CA LYS A 126 -6.01 12.33 -10.89
C LYS A 126 -5.47 12.37 -12.33
#